data_AF-A0A8J8ATY4-F1
#
_entry.id   AF-A0A8J8ATY4-F1
#
_cell.length_a   1.000
_cell.length_b   1.000
_cell.length_c   1.000
_cell.angle_alpha   90.00
_cell.angle_beta   90.00
_cell.angle_gamma   90.00
#
_symmetry.space_group_name_H-M   'P 1'
#
loop_
_entity.id
_entity.type
_entity.pdbx_description
1 polymer ?
#
loop_
_entity_poly.entity_id
_entity_poly.type
_entity_poly.pdbx_seq_one_letter_code
_entity_poly.pdbx_strand_id
1 'polypeptide(L)'
;MSTYANLPAPSPEQGLNRYMQEIRKFPLLEPEEEYMLAKRWVDHQDSTAAHKMVTSHLRLAAKIAMGYRGYGLPQAEVISEANVGLMQAVKRFDPEKGFRLATYAMWWIRASIQEYILRSWSLVKLGTTSAQKKLFFNLRKAKAKVGALEEGDLRPENVARIATELNVSETEVIDMNRRLAGGDASLNVMVGSDGDSTT
;
A
#
# COMPACT_ATOMS: atom_id res chain seq x y z
N MET A 1 26.15 22.14 -32.33
CA MET A 1 25.79 21.97 -30.91
C MET A 1 24.92 20.74 -30.80
N SER A 2 25.45 19.63 -30.28
CA SER A 2 24.71 18.37 -30.17
C SER A 2 23.61 18.48 -29.12
N THR A 3 22.38 18.17 -29.52
CA THR A 3 21.17 18.24 -28.70
C THR A 3 21.17 17.13 -27.65
N TYR A 4 21.57 17.45 -26.41
CA TYR A 4 21.50 16.53 -25.26
C TYR A 4 20.07 16.29 -24.72
N ALA A 5 19.03 16.81 -25.39
CA ALA A 5 17.65 16.78 -24.90
C ALA A 5 16.92 15.42 -25.04
N ASN A 6 17.53 14.42 -25.67
CA ASN A 6 16.90 13.12 -25.97
C ASN A 6 17.66 11.90 -25.40
N LEU A 7 18.47 12.10 -24.36
CA LEU A 7 19.06 10.97 -23.66
C LEU A 7 17.95 10.24 -22.86
N PRO A 8 17.79 8.91 -23.00
CA PRO A 8 16.83 8.17 -22.19
C PRO A 8 17.25 8.26 -20.72
N ALA A 9 16.59 9.15 -19.97
CA ALA A 9 16.76 9.24 -18.54
C ALA A 9 16.08 8.00 -17.91
N PRO A 10 16.76 7.25 -17.04
CA PRO A 10 16.12 6.16 -16.31
C PRO A 10 15.01 6.75 -15.44
N SER A 11 13.76 6.56 -15.86
CA SER A 11 12.61 6.97 -15.05
C SER A 11 12.17 5.81 -14.15
N PRO A 12 11.71 6.08 -12.92
CA PRO A 12 11.13 5.05 -12.05
C PRO A 12 9.99 4.28 -12.73
N GLU A 13 9.23 4.94 -13.61
CA GLU A 13 8.14 4.35 -14.40
C GLU A 13 8.62 3.33 -15.43
N GLN A 14 9.74 3.60 -16.11
CA GLN A 14 10.36 2.64 -17.03
C GLN A 14 10.85 1.39 -16.28
N GLY A 15 11.42 1.57 -15.09
CA GLY A 15 11.81 0.47 -14.21
C GLY A 15 10.62 -0.39 -13.78
N LEU A 16 9.51 0.25 -13.41
CA LEU A 16 8.29 -0.45 -13.00
C LEU A 16 7.69 -1.27 -14.14
N ASN A 17 7.60 -0.72 -15.36
CA ASN A 17 7.06 -1.46 -16.51
C ASN A 17 7.89 -2.71 -16.83
N ARG A 18 9.23 -2.59 -16.79
CA ARG A 18 10.14 -3.73 -16.96
C ARG A 18 9.92 -4.77 -15.87
N TYR A 19 9.85 -4.36 -14.60
CA TYR A 19 9.56 -5.25 -13.49
C TYR A 19 8.25 -6.03 -13.70
N MET A 20 7.18 -5.34 -14.10
CA MET A 20 5.88 -5.96 -14.37
C MET A 20 5.91 -6.99 -15.51
N GLN A 21 6.80 -6.81 -16.49
CA GLN A 21 7.03 -7.79 -17.56
C GLN A 21 7.83 -8.99 -17.05
N GLU A 22 8.89 -8.78 -16.26
CA GLU A 22 9.72 -9.85 -15.71
C GLU A 22 8.91 -10.77 -14.78
N ILE A 23 8.09 -10.23 -13.87
CA ILE A 23 7.33 -11.06 -12.93
C ILE A 23 6.28 -11.94 -13.61
N ARG A 24 5.88 -11.62 -14.85
CA ARG A 24 4.94 -12.43 -15.63
C ARG A 24 5.59 -13.68 -16.22
N LYS A 25 6.92 -13.69 -16.35
CA LYS A 25 7.67 -14.84 -16.89
C LYS A 25 7.77 -16.00 -15.90
N PHE A 26 7.61 -15.73 -14.59
CA PHE A 26 7.61 -16.79 -13.59
C PHE A 26 6.34 -17.66 -13.71
N PRO A 27 6.49 -18.99 -13.74
CA PRO A 27 5.34 -19.89 -13.77
C PRO A 27 4.56 -19.85 -12.46
N LEU A 28 3.26 -20.13 -12.54
CA LEU A 28 2.43 -20.37 -11.37
C LEU A 28 2.69 -21.78 -10.85
N LEU A 29 2.68 -21.94 -9.54
CA LEU A 29 2.85 -23.25 -8.90
C LEU A 29 1.51 -23.96 -8.78
N GLU A 30 1.50 -25.23 -9.16
CA GLU A 30 0.41 -26.14 -8.83
C GLU A 30 0.36 -26.41 -7.31
N PRO A 31 -0.80 -26.77 -6.74
CA PRO A 31 -0.94 -27.00 -5.31
C PRO A 31 0.09 -27.97 -4.72
N GLU A 32 0.37 -29.07 -5.43
CA GLU A 32 1.29 -30.11 -5.00
C GLU A 32 2.74 -29.61 -5.02
N GLU A 33 3.12 -28.85 -6.04
CA GLU A 33 4.46 -28.24 -6.12
C GLU A 33 4.66 -27.20 -5.01
N GLU A 34 3.65 -26.37 -4.76
CA GLU A 34 3.65 -25.39 -3.67
C GLU A 34 3.84 -26.07 -2.31
N TYR A 35 3.13 -27.19 -2.06
CA TYR A 35 3.27 -27.97 -0.84
C TYR A 35 4.69 -28.53 -0.68
N MET A 36 5.24 -29.16 -1.73
CA MET A 36 6.58 -29.74 -1.68
C MET A 36 7.67 -28.68 -1.45
N LEU A 37 7.56 -27.51 -2.08
CA LEU A 37 8.48 -26.40 -1.87
C LEU A 37 8.36 -25.83 -0.45
N ALA A 38 7.14 -25.65 0.04
CA ALA A 38 6.89 -25.18 1.40
C ALA A 38 7.45 -26.16 2.44
N LYS A 39 7.28 -27.47 2.23
CA LYS A 39 7.80 -28.50 3.11
C LYS A 39 9.33 -28.49 3.16
N ARG A 40 9.98 -28.39 2.00
CA ARG A 40 11.46 -28.23 1.92
C ARG A 40 11.96 -26.99 2.64
N TRP A 41 11.24 -25.88 2.55
CA TRP A 41 11.59 -24.67 3.30
C TRP A 41 11.47 -24.89 4.82
N VAL A 42 10.37 -25.48 5.28
CA VAL A 42 10.13 -25.73 6.72
C VAL A 42 11.13 -26.72 7.30
N ASP A 43 11.40 -27.83 6.60
CA ASP A 43 12.22 -28.93 7.13
C ASP A 43 13.73 -28.65 6.98
N HIS A 44 14.13 -27.94 5.93
CA HIS A 44 15.54 -27.80 5.54
C HIS A 44 16.02 -26.36 5.34
N GLN A 45 15.16 -25.36 5.53
CA GLN A 45 15.47 -23.95 5.24
C GLN A 45 16.02 -23.72 3.83
N ASP A 46 15.51 -24.48 2.86
CA ASP A 46 15.96 -24.40 1.47
C ASP A 46 15.60 -23.05 0.82
N SER A 47 16.60 -22.19 0.67
CA SER A 47 16.48 -20.87 0.06
C SER A 47 16.01 -20.92 -1.40
N THR A 48 16.32 -21.99 -2.13
CA THR A 48 15.88 -22.18 -3.52
C THR A 48 14.38 -22.43 -3.57
N ALA A 49 13.87 -23.23 -2.62
CA ALA A 49 12.44 -23.49 -2.51
C ALA A 49 11.67 -22.22 -2.15
N ALA A 50 12.15 -21.47 -1.16
CA ALA A 50 11.58 -20.17 -0.81
C ALA A 50 11.61 -19.18 -1.98
N HIS A 51 12.72 -19.12 -2.73
CA HIS A 51 12.84 -18.27 -3.90
C HIS A 51 11.80 -18.59 -4.98
N LYS A 52 11.56 -19.88 -5.27
CA LYS A 52 10.51 -20.31 -6.21
C LYS A 52 9.10 -19.96 -5.72
N MET A 53 8.83 -20.14 -4.43
CA MET A 53 7.55 -19.76 -3.83
C MET A 53 7.31 -18.24 -3.92
N VAL A 54 8.33 -17.42 -3.64
CA VAL A 54 8.23 -15.96 -3.74
C VAL A 54 8.01 -15.53 -5.19
N THR A 55 8.86 -15.99 -6.12
CA THR A 55 8.84 -15.53 -7.52
C THR A 55 7.54 -15.87 -8.25
N SER A 56 6.98 -17.06 -8.03
CA SER A 56 5.67 -17.47 -8.56
C SER A 56 4.51 -16.57 -8.08
N HIS A 57 4.64 -15.95 -6.90
CA HIS A 57 3.60 -15.14 -6.26
C HIS A 57 3.80 -13.62 -6.41
N LEU A 58 4.85 -13.15 -7.08
CA LEU A 58 5.10 -11.72 -7.30
C LEU A 58 3.93 -11.00 -8.01
N ARG A 59 3.24 -11.70 -8.91
CA ARG A 59 2.05 -11.19 -9.61
C ARG A 59 0.91 -10.87 -8.64
N LEU A 60 0.74 -11.65 -7.57
CA LEU A 60 -0.25 -11.42 -6.53
C LEU A 60 0.13 -10.18 -5.71
N ALA A 61 1.39 -10.07 -5.27
CA ALA A 61 1.89 -8.92 -4.53
C ALA A 61 1.70 -7.62 -5.31
N ALA A 62 2.09 -7.62 -6.60
CA ALA A 62 1.89 -6.49 -7.50
C ALA A 62 0.39 -6.15 -7.65
N LYS A 63 -0.49 -7.14 -7.86
CA LYS A 63 -1.94 -6.90 -7.98
C LYS A 63 -2.52 -6.25 -6.72
N ILE A 64 -2.12 -6.68 -5.53
CA ILE A 64 -2.59 -6.10 -4.27
C ILE A 64 -2.06 -4.66 -4.11
N ALA A 65 -0.76 -4.44 -4.37
CA ALA A 65 -0.13 -3.13 -4.29
C ALA A 65 -0.78 -2.07 -5.20
N MET A 66 -1.26 -2.48 -6.38
CA MET A 66 -1.94 -1.59 -7.33
C MET A 66 -3.28 -1.05 -6.81
N GLY A 67 -3.88 -1.71 -5.81
CA GLY A 67 -5.07 -1.22 -5.11
C GLY A 67 -4.81 -0.01 -4.20
N TYR A 68 -3.54 0.31 -3.91
CA TYR A 68 -3.14 1.39 -2.99
C TYR A 68 -2.64 2.66 -3.70
N ARG A 69 -2.87 2.80 -5.01
CA ARG A 69 -2.48 3.99 -5.79
C ARG A 69 -3.04 5.32 -5.26
N GLY A 70 -4.19 5.27 -4.61
CA GLY A 70 -4.90 6.47 -4.13
C GLY A 70 -4.25 7.21 -2.97
N TYR A 71 -3.12 6.73 -2.44
CA TYR A 71 -2.42 7.34 -1.30
C TYR A 71 -1.32 8.34 -1.70
N GLY A 72 -1.06 8.53 -3.00
CA GLY A 72 -0.07 9.51 -3.48
C GLY A 72 1.39 9.07 -3.36
N LEU A 73 1.65 7.80 -3.00
CA LEU A 73 3.00 7.25 -2.87
C LEU A 73 3.50 6.62 -4.17
N PRO A 74 4.82 6.61 -4.45
CA PRO A 74 5.38 5.95 -5.62
C PRO A 74 5.00 4.46 -5.68
N GLN A 75 4.36 4.07 -6.78
CA GLN A 75 3.84 2.70 -6.92
C GLN A 75 4.94 1.62 -6.81
N ALA A 76 6.15 1.92 -7.28
CA ALA A 76 7.28 1.01 -7.20
C ALA A 76 7.69 0.71 -5.75
N GLU A 77 7.61 1.70 -4.87
CA GLU A 77 7.90 1.53 -3.44
C GLU A 77 6.82 0.67 -2.76
N VAL A 78 5.54 0.95 -3.06
CA VAL A 78 4.41 0.15 -2.55
C VAL A 78 4.53 -1.33 -2.98
N ILE A 79 4.95 -1.60 -4.22
CA ILE A 79 5.19 -2.96 -4.70
C ILE A 79 6.40 -3.60 -4.00
N SER A 80 7.44 -2.82 -3.72
CA SER A 80 8.62 -3.32 -3.02
C SER A 80 8.26 -3.76 -1.60
N GLU A 81 7.43 -2.97 -0.90
CA GLU A 81 6.89 -3.32 0.41
C GLU A 81 5.93 -4.51 0.35
N ALA A 82 5.16 -4.64 -0.73
CA ALA A 82 4.35 -5.84 -0.97
C ALA A 82 5.21 -7.11 -1.09
N ASN A 83 6.36 -7.02 -1.77
CA ASN A 83 7.30 -8.13 -1.90
C ASN A 83 7.95 -8.48 -0.55
N VAL A 84 8.27 -7.49 0.29
CA VAL A 84 8.72 -7.72 1.67
C VAL A 84 7.67 -8.48 2.47
N GLY A 85 6.40 -8.07 2.39
CA GLY A 85 5.28 -8.78 3.02
C GLY A 85 5.14 -10.22 2.50
N LEU A 86 5.29 -10.45 1.20
CA LEU A 86 5.28 -11.80 0.61
C LEU A 86 6.43 -12.67 1.14
N MET A 87 7.65 -12.13 1.25
CA MET A 87 8.79 -12.85 1.81
C MET A 87 8.55 -13.22 3.28
N GLN A 88 7.96 -12.30 4.06
CA GLN A 88 7.58 -12.57 5.45
C GLN A 88 6.50 -13.66 5.55
N ALA A 89 5.56 -13.71 4.60
CA ALA A 89 4.56 -14.77 4.51
C ALA A 89 5.21 -16.12 4.27
N VAL A 90 6.08 -16.23 3.25
CA VAL A 90 6.78 -17.49 2.92
C VAL A 90 7.60 -17.99 4.12
N LYS A 91 8.30 -17.08 4.82
CA LYS A 91 9.08 -17.43 6.02
C LYS A 91 8.25 -18.09 7.12
N ARG A 92 6.96 -17.71 7.24
CA ARG A 92 6.05 -18.14 8.32
C ARG A 92 4.90 -19.02 7.81
N PHE A 93 4.97 -19.47 6.57
CA PHE A 93 3.91 -20.28 5.98
C PHE A 93 4.03 -21.72 6.49
N ASP A 94 2.90 -22.30 6.83
CA ASP A 94 2.79 -23.67 7.32
C ASP A 94 1.96 -24.49 6.33
N PRO A 95 2.58 -25.41 5.57
CA PRO A 95 1.88 -26.21 4.56
C PRO A 95 0.89 -27.21 5.17
N GLU A 96 1.04 -27.59 6.43
CA GLU A 96 0.20 -28.61 7.08
C GLU A 96 -1.22 -28.10 7.37
N LYS A 97 -1.43 -26.78 7.32
CA LYS A 97 -2.76 -26.19 7.60
C LYS A 97 -3.75 -26.31 6.44
N GLY A 98 -3.33 -26.81 5.28
CA GLY A 98 -4.22 -27.18 4.18
C GLY A 98 -4.81 -26.01 3.37
N PHE A 99 -4.25 -24.80 3.50
CA PHE A 99 -4.63 -23.64 2.68
C PHE A 99 -3.48 -23.14 1.81
N ARG A 100 -3.83 -22.61 0.63
CA ARG A 100 -2.88 -22.07 -0.36
C ARG A 100 -2.04 -20.93 0.22
N LEU A 101 -0.77 -20.86 -0.20
CA LEU A 101 0.14 -19.77 0.15
C LEU A 101 -0.45 -18.40 -0.18
N ALA A 102 -1.11 -18.27 -1.35
CA ALA A 102 -1.74 -17.04 -1.78
C ALA A 102 -2.74 -16.46 -0.75
N THR A 103 -3.54 -17.34 -0.11
CA THR A 103 -4.51 -16.94 0.91
C THR A 103 -3.82 -16.38 2.14
N TYR A 104 -2.74 -17.03 2.59
CA TYR A 104 -1.97 -16.59 3.74
C TYR A 104 -1.17 -15.31 3.45
N ALA A 105 -0.48 -15.27 2.30
CA ALA A 105 0.37 -14.17 1.88
C ALA A 105 -0.40 -12.86 1.70
N MET A 106 -1.67 -12.92 1.28
CA MET A 106 -2.52 -11.74 1.13
C MET A 106 -2.57 -10.87 2.39
N TRP A 107 -2.61 -11.48 3.57
CA TRP A 107 -2.64 -10.76 4.84
C TRP A 107 -1.33 -10.04 5.14
N TRP A 108 -0.21 -10.73 4.96
CA TRP A 108 1.13 -10.17 5.15
C TRP A 108 1.44 -9.05 4.15
N ILE A 109 1.06 -9.24 2.88
CA ILE A 109 1.22 -8.22 1.84
C ILE A 109 0.46 -6.95 2.22
N ARG A 110 -0.83 -7.08 2.58
CA ARG A 110 -1.64 -5.92 3.00
C ARG A 110 -1.06 -5.23 4.23
N ALA A 111 -0.66 -6.00 5.25
CA ALA A 111 -0.09 -5.45 6.47
C ALA A 111 1.20 -4.67 6.18
N SER A 112 2.11 -5.22 5.36
CA SER A 112 3.36 -4.55 4.99
C SER A 112 3.11 -3.25 4.23
N ILE A 113 2.22 -3.28 3.24
CA ILE A 113 1.83 -2.07 2.48
C ILE A 113 1.20 -1.02 3.40
N GLN A 114 0.25 -1.42 4.26
CA GLN A 114 -0.42 -0.49 5.17
C GLN A 114 0.55 0.16 6.15
N GLU A 115 1.49 -0.60 6.69
CA GLU A 115 2.51 -0.06 7.59
C GLU A 115 3.45 0.92 6.88
N TYR A 116 3.84 0.63 5.63
CA TYR A 116 4.59 1.58 4.81
C TYR A 116 3.80 2.86 4.53
N ILE A 117 2.53 2.74 4.14
CA ILE A 117 1.69 3.91 3.86
C ILE A 117 1.58 4.80 5.11
N LEU A 118 1.29 4.23 6.28
CA LEU A 118 1.18 5.00 7.52
C LEU A 118 2.49 5.70 7.90
N ARG A 119 3.63 5.07 7.60
CA ARG A 119 4.96 5.62 7.90
C ARG A 119 5.38 6.71 6.91
N SER A 120 4.95 6.61 5.65
CA SER A 120 5.47 7.44 4.55
C SER A 120 4.48 8.49 4.03
N TRP A 121 3.22 8.48 4.47
CA TRP A 121 2.18 9.40 3.95
C TRP A 121 2.36 10.86 4.39
N SER A 122 2.92 11.10 5.57
CA SER A 122 3.25 12.44 6.06
C SER A 122 4.59 12.43 6.78
N LEU A 123 5.29 13.58 6.74
CA LEU A 123 6.46 13.89 7.54
C LEU A 123 6.17 13.76 9.04
N VAL A 124 4.93 14.06 9.45
CA VAL A 124 4.47 13.87 10.83
C VAL A 124 3.81 12.51 10.95
N LYS A 125 4.33 11.68 11.86
CA LYS A 125 3.87 10.31 12.05
C LYS A 125 2.37 10.27 12.42
N LEU A 126 1.60 9.55 11.61
CA LEU A 126 0.17 9.29 11.80
C LEU A 126 -0.08 7.81 12.16
N GLY A 127 -1.24 7.52 12.74
CA GLY A 127 -1.68 6.14 12.94
C GLY A 127 -0.90 5.38 14.02
N THR A 128 -0.53 6.05 15.12
CA THR A 128 0.16 5.38 16.23
C THR A 128 -0.80 4.50 17.03
N THR A 129 -2.09 4.81 17.04
CA THR A 129 -3.13 4.04 17.71
C THR A 129 -3.97 3.23 16.72
N SER A 130 -4.55 2.12 17.18
CA SER A 130 -5.45 1.27 16.36
C SER A 130 -6.65 2.05 15.81
N ALA A 131 -7.20 2.98 16.59
CA ALA A 131 -8.29 3.85 16.17
C ALA A 131 -7.85 4.80 15.04
N GLN A 132 -6.69 5.44 15.17
CA GLN A 132 -6.12 6.28 14.12
C GLN A 132 -5.81 5.49 12.84
N LYS A 133 -5.22 4.29 12.94
CA LYS A 133 -4.99 3.42 11.76
C LYS A 133 -6.32 3.08 11.06
N LYS A 134 -7.35 2.73 11.84
CA LYS A 134 -8.67 2.41 11.30
C LYS A 134 -9.29 3.60 10.57
N LEU A 135 -9.22 4.79 11.17
CA LEU A 135 -9.71 6.02 10.57
C LEU A 135 -8.92 6.38 9.30
N PHE A 136 -7.59 6.32 9.33
CA PHE A 136 -6.75 6.62 8.17
C PHE A 136 -7.15 5.82 6.92
N PHE A 137 -7.38 4.50 7.05
CA PHE A 137 -7.75 3.65 5.92
C PHE A 137 -9.23 3.71 5.54
N ASN A 138 -10.14 4.00 6.47
CA ASN A 138 -11.59 3.84 6.25
C ASN A 138 -12.39 5.15 6.26
N LEU A 139 -11.84 6.27 6.75
CA LEU A 139 -12.58 7.52 6.92
C LEU A 139 -13.15 8.04 5.60
N ARG A 140 -12.39 7.99 4.50
CA ARG A 140 -12.89 8.38 3.18
C ARG A 140 -14.09 7.54 2.73
N LYS A 141 -14.07 6.23 2.98
CA LYS A 141 -15.19 5.33 2.67
C LYS A 141 -16.40 5.61 3.57
N ALA A 142 -16.17 5.92 4.85
CA ALA A 142 -17.23 6.29 5.78
C ALA A 142 -17.88 7.64 5.39
N LYS A 143 -17.06 8.67 5.06
CA LYS A 143 -17.51 9.97 4.50
C LYS A 143 -18.37 9.80 3.26
N ALA A 144 -17.99 8.90 2.34
CA ALA A 144 -18.77 8.60 1.14
C ALA A 144 -20.16 8.03 1.46
N LYS A 145 -20.28 7.13 2.45
CA LYS A 145 -21.56 6.54 2.85
C LYS A 145 -22.54 7.55 3.45
N VAL A 146 -22.02 8.57 4.14
CA VAL A 146 -22.85 9.61 4.77
C VAL A 146 -23.03 10.86 3.89
N GLY A 147 -22.52 10.83 2.65
CA GLY A 147 -22.62 11.97 1.72
C GLY A 147 -21.80 13.19 2.15
N ALA A 148 -20.78 13.00 2.99
CA ALA A 148 -19.95 14.08 3.54
C ALA A 148 -18.56 14.07 2.92
N LEU A 149 -18.47 14.03 1.59
CA LEU A 149 -17.18 14.05 0.87
C LEU A 149 -16.55 15.46 0.76
N GLU A 150 -17.28 16.48 1.20
CA GLU A 150 -16.83 17.88 1.14
C GLU A 150 -15.53 18.12 1.93
N GLU A 151 -14.80 19.13 1.47
CA GLU A 151 -13.62 19.66 2.13
C GLU A 151 -14.04 20.54 3.31
N GLY A 152 -13.35 20.40 4.45
CA GLY A 152 -13.65 21.13 5.68
C GLY A 152 -14.10 20.24 6.83
N ASP A 153 -14.60 20.88 7.89
CA ASP A 153 -15.05 20.22 9.11
C ASP A 153 -16.36 19.45 8.89
N LEU A 154 -16.44 18.25 9.47
CA LEU A 154 -17.62 17.39 9.39
C LEU A 154 -18.74 17.94 10.27
N ARG A 155 -19.98 17.90 9.77
CA ARG A 155 -21.17 18.17 10.58
C ARG A 155 -21.23 17.21 11.78
N PRO A 156 -21.65 17.66 12.98
CA PRO A 156 -21.68 16.81 14.18
C PRO A 156 -22.44 15.49 14.01
N GLU A 157 -23.55 15.52 13.27
CA GLU A 157 -24.34 14.33 12.91
C GLU A 157 -23.53 13.27 12.13
N ASN A 158 -22.63 13.71 11.24
CA ASN A 158 -21.80 12.82 10.44
C ASN A 158 -20.64 12.28 11.28
N VAL A 159 -20.07 13.10 12.17
CA VAL A 159 -19.03 12.69 13.11
C VAL A 159 -19.54 11.56 14.00
N ALA A 160 -20.69 11.74 14.65
CA ALA A 160 -21.30 10.74 15.53
C ALA A 160 -21.58 9.40 14.81
N ARG A 161 -22.09 9.47 13.58
CA ARG A 161 -22.33 8.28 12.74
C ARG A 161 -21.04 7.54 12.39
N ILE A 162 -20.01 8.26 11.95
CA ILE A 162 -18.72 7.67 11.58
C ILE A 162 -18.02 7.09 12.82
N ALA A 163 -18.06 7.80 13.95
CA ALA A 163 -17.52 7.34 15.23
C ALA A 163 -18.15 6.01 15.67
N THR A 164 -19.48 5.91 15.56
CA THR A 164 -20.23 4.69 15.88
C THR A 164 -19.90 3.55 14.90
N GLU A 165 -19.88 3.81 13.59
CA GLU A 165 -19.59 2.78 12.58
C GLU A 165 -18.17 2.22 12.71
N LEU A 166 -17.19 3.09 12.99
CA LEU A 166 -15.79 2.70 13.11
C LEU A 166 -15.39 2.30 14.54
N ASN A 167 -16.29 2.44 15.52
CA ASN A 167 -16.04 2.21 16.95
C ASN A 167 -14.79 2.98 17.43
N VAL A 168 -14.84 4.30 17.30
CA VAL A 168 -13.79 5.28 17.70
C VAL A 168 -14.46 6.50 18.31
N SER A 169 -13.70 7.36 19.00
CA SER A 169 -14.27 8.59 19.58
C SER A 169 -14.55 9.66 18.52
N GLU A 170 -15.55 10.52 18.76
CA GLU A 170 -15.85 11.67 17.89
C GLU A 170 -14.65 12.61 17.73
N THR A 171 -13.91 12.84 18.83
CA THR A 171 -12.68 13.63 18.82
C THR A 171 -11.65 13.06 17.86
N GLU A 172 -11.44 11.74 17.85
CA GLU A 172 -10.51 11.09 16.90
C GLU A 172 -10.96 11.23 15.45
N VAL A 173 -12.28 11.23 15.18
CA VAL A 173 -12.81 11.46 13.83
C VAL A 173 -12.53 12.89 13.37
N ILE A 174 -12.78 13.88 14.22
CA ILE A 174 -12.53 15.31 13.92
C ILE A 174 -11.03 15.53 13.67
N ASP A 175 -10.20 15.06 14.59
CA ASP A 175 -8.74 15.21 14.50
C ASP A 175 -8.20 14.54 13.22
N MET A 176 -8.67 13.32 12.90
CA MET A 176 -8.24 12.65 11.68
C MET A 176 -8.73 13.37 10.42
N ASN A 177 -9.98 13.86 10.39
CA ASN A 177 -10.51 14.57 9.23
C ASN A 177 -9.68 15.83 8.93
N ARG A 178 -9.32 16.61 9.95
CA ARG A 178 -8.47 17.79 9.80
C ARG A 178 -7.07 17.44 9.32
N ARG A 179 -6.47 16.38 9.88
CA ARG A 179 -5.13 15.92 9.47
C ARG A 179 -5.09 15.39 8.04
N LEU A 180 -6.13 14.70 7.58
CA LEU A 180 -6.20 14.23 6.19
C LEU A 180 -6.48 15.36 5.19
N ALA A 181 -7.09 16.46 5.63
CA ALA A 181 -7.35 17.64 4.80
C ALA A 181 -6.11 18.53 4.64
N GLY A 182 -5.30 18.68 5.69
CA GLY A 182 -4.05 19.44 5.66
C GLY A 182 -2.85 18.56 5.34
N GLY A 183 -2.53 18.37 4.06
CA GLY A 183 -1.29 17.72 3.65
C GLY A 183 -0.05 18.54 4.01
N ASP A 184 1.13 17.91 3.99
CA ASP A 184 2.39 18.60 4.25
C ASP A 184 2.71 19.62 3.14
N ALA A 185 2.79 20.90 3.48
CA ALA A 185 3.17 21.96 2.55
C ALA A 185 4.70 22.15 2.54
N SER A 186 5.28 22.30 1.34
CA SER A 186 6.71 22.60 1.22
C SER A 186 6.96 24.08 1.45
N LEU A 187 7.97 24.41 2.26
CA LEU A 187 8.45 25.79 2.47
C LEU A 187 9.06 26.41 1.21
N ASN A 188 9.37 25.59 0.20
CA ASN A 188 9.90 26.04 -1.09
C ASN A 188 8.79 26.38 -2.10
N VAL A 189 7.52 26.21 -1.74
CA VAL A 189 6.42 26.68 -2.59
C VAL A 189 6.51 28.20 -2.65
N MET A 190 6.65 28.75 -3.86
CA MET A 190 6.58 30.20 -4.05
C MET A 190 5.19 30.68 -3.65
N VAL A 191 5.10 31.37 -2.52
CA VAL A 191 3.88 32.06 -2.10
C VAL A 191 3.91 33.44 -2.76
N GLY A 192 3.10 33.61 -3.81
CA GLY A 192 2.96 34.88 -4.53
C GLY A 192 3.49 34.84 -5.96
N SER A 193 2.75 34.19 -6.87
CA SER A 193 2.65 34.70 -8.23
C SER A 193 1.28 35.34 -8.37
N ASP A 194 1.19 36.66 -8.15
CA ASP A 194 0.18 37.47 -8.82
C ASP A 194 0.46 37.35 -10.32
N GLY A 195 -0.21 36.38 -10.93
CA GLY A 195 -0.15 36.06 -12.34
C GLY A 195 -1.55 35.65 -12.76
N ASP A 196 -2.38 36.67 -12.97
CA ASP A 196 -3.67 36.61 -13.66
C ASP A 196 -3.70 35.45 -14.66
N SER A 197 -4.49 34.42 -14.35
CA SER A 197 -4.76 33.30 -15.24
C SER A 197 -6.26 33.27 -15.47
N THR A 198 -6.66 34.13 -16.39
CA THR A 198 -7.92 34.10 -17.11
C THR A 198 -8.05 32.76 -17.86
N THR A 199 -9.31 32.28 -17.90
CA THR A 199 -9.91 31.14 -18.63
C THR A 199 -9.66 29.73 -18.09
#